data_AF-A0AAU3JGJ1-F1
#
_entry.id   AF-A0AAU3JGJ1-F1
#
_cell.length_a   1.000
_cell.length_b   1.000
_cell.length_c   1.000
_cell.angle_alpha   90.00
_cell.angle_beta   90.00
_cell.angle_gamma   90.00
#
_symmetry.space_group_name_H-M   'P 1'
#
loop_
_entity.id
_entity.type
_entity.pdbx_description
1 polymer ?
#
loop_
_entity_poly.entity_id
_entity_poly.type
_entity_poly.pdbx_seq_one_letter_code
_entity_poly.pdbx_strand_id
1 'polypeptide(L)'
;MPIPSAEITLTTSRPLGLVAITSGKKYPQAHQALEDAGFRRRPNGVFTAPLADAQAARATASALVHHAHEHGATIITSSRPYLGDIGTEIAARLPGTWSAELEIYSHPLWQEDLWPMLWEAGEIYRALEDHRIPFASVLKNGTGTELLLIERPGHRSGYLLGALTDREQEDPHNDPTTPHSIVLPADPGLAADAVTHTFLPPTIAPCTTRT
;
A
#
# COMPACT_ATOMS: atom_id res chain seq x y z
N MET A 1 18.44 -12.70 9.95
CA MET A 1 19.23 -11.80 9.09
C MET A 1 19.14 -10.40 9.65
N PRO A 2 20.21 -9.57 9.63
CA PRO A 2 20.06 -8.16 9.96
C PRO A 2 19.11 -7.52 8.95
N ILE A 3 18.14 -6.73 9.43
CA ILE A 3 17.26 -5.96 8.56
C ILE A 3 18.16 -5.01 7.75
N PRO A 4 18.15 -5.08 6.41
CA PRO A 4 18.94 -4.19 5.59
C PRO A 4 18.68 -2.74 5.99
N SER A 5 19.76 -1.98 6.17
CA SER A 5 19.60 -0.59 6.58
C SER A 5 18.95 0.26 5.49
N ALA A 6 19.14 -0.09 4.22
CA ALA A 6 18.52 0.56 3.07
C ALA A 6 17.98 -0.50 2.10
N GLU A 7 16.72 -0.39 1.72
CA GLU A 7 16.01 -1.29 0.83
C GLU A 7 15.31 -0.53 -0.29
N ILE A 8 15.26 -1.15 -1.47
CA ILE A 8 14.55 -0.68 -2.64
C ILE A 8 13.63 -1.82 -3.09
N THR A 9 12.33 -1.67 -2.87
CA THR A 9 11.32 -2.59 -3.42
C THR A 9 10.91 -2.14 -4.80
N LEU A 10 11.12 -2.99 -5.80
CA LEU A 10 10.73 -2.77 -7.19
C LEU A 10 9.42 -3.49 -7.48
N THR A 11 8.49 -2.76 -8.09
CA THR A 11 7.20 -3.27 -8.59
C THR A 11 6.89 -2.63 -9.93
N THR A 12 5.92 -3.19 -10.65
CA THR A 12 5.50 -2.69 -11.96
C THR A 12 4.14 -2.03 -11.88
N SER A 13 4.02 -0.90 -12.55
CA SER A 13 2.78 -0.16 -12.78
C SER A 13 2.55 -0.03 -14.29
N ARG A 14 1.31 -0.22 -14.74
CA ARG A 14 0.96 -0.04 -16.16
C ARG A 14 1.16 1.41 -16.62
N PRO A 15 0.65 2.43 -15.91
CA PRO A 15 0.85 3.82 -16.31
C PRO A 15 2.25 4.37 -15.98
N LEU A 16 2.94 3.86 -14.95
CA LEU A 16 4.19 4.47 -14.47
C LEU A 16 5.47 3.70 -14.88
N GLY A 17 5.34 2.47 -15.39
CA GLY A 17 6.47 1.61 -15.70
C GLY A 17 7.04 0.93 -14.45
N LEU A 18 8.34 1.05 -14.22
CA LEU A 18 8.98 0.49 -13.03
C LEU A 18 8.84 1.47 -11.88
N VAL A 19 8.28 1.00 -10.76
CA VAL A 19 8.10 1.78 -9.53
C VAL A 19 9.03 1.22 -8.46
N ALA A 20 9.73 2.11 -7.78
CA ALA A 20 10.64 1.82 -6.69
C ALA A 20 10.15 2.51 -5.41
N ILE A 21 10.11 1.74 -4.32
CA ILE A 21 9.70 2.20 -2.99
C ILE A 21 10.85 1.93 -2.03
N THR A 22 11.29 2.96 -1.31
CA THR A 22 12.45 2.90 -0.43
C THR A 22 12.04 2.68 1.02
N SER A 23 12.85 1.89 1.71
CA SER A 23 12.57 1.36 3.03
C SER A 23 13.88 1.26 3.84
N GLY A 24 13.79 1.33 5.16
CA GLY A 24 14.88 1.07 6.11
C GLY A 24 15.38 2.31 6.82
N LYS A 25 16.21 2.13 7.85
CA LYS A 25 16.76 3.24 8.67
C LYS A 25 17.65 4.21 7.87
N LYS A 26 18.25 3.72 6.80
CA LYS A 26 19.10 4.45 5.84
C LYS A 26 18.40 4.58 4.48
N TYR A 27 17.07 4.67 4.45
CA TYR A 27 16.31 4.96 3.22
C TYR A 27 16.83 6.17 2.40
N PRO A 28 17.49 7.21 2.97
CA PRO A 28 18.09 8.26 2.15
C PRO A 28 19.21 7.75 1.21
N GLN A 29 19.93 6.69 1.57
CA GLN A 29 20.91 6.06 0.69
C GLN A 29 20.24 5.35 -0.50
N ALA A 30 19.09 4.72 -0.25
CA ALA A 30 18.27 4.13 -1.30
C ALA A 30 17.67 5.20 -2.23
N HIS A 31 17.33 6.40 -1.71
CA HIS A 31 16.94 7.53 -2.56
C HIS A 31 18.06 7.95 -3.50
N GLN A 32 19.27 8.15 -2.97
CA GLN A 32 20.41 8.58 -3.78
C GLN A 32 20.71 7.55 -4.88
N ALA A 33 20.70 6.25 -4.54
CA ALA A 33 20.89 5.19 -5.53
C ALA A 33 19.86 5.22 -6.67
N LEU A 34 18.60 5.56 -6.37
CA LEU A 34 17.54 5.67 -7.36
C LEU A 34 17.70 6.91 -8.24
N GLU A 35 18.06 8.06 -7.65
CA GLU A 35 18.31 9.30 -8.38
C GLU A 35 19.51 9.16 -9.32
N ASP A 36 20.61 8.56 -8.86
CA ASP A 36 21.81 8.29 -9.65
C ASP A 36 21.50 7.29 -10.80
N ALA A 37 20.62 6.31 -10.55
CA ALA A 37 20.12 5.38 -11.56
C ALA A 37 19.10 5.98 -12.54
N GLY A 38 18.75 7.27 -12.39
CA GLY A 38 17.87 8.01 -13.30
C GLY A 38 16.37 7.85 -13.02
N PHE A 39 15.98 7.32 -11.86
CA PHE A 39 14.57 7.33 -11.46
C PHE A 39 14.11 8.73 -11.10
N ARG A 40 12.83 9.01 -11.34
CA ARG A 40 12.21 10.29 -10.98
C ARG A 40 11.34 10.13 -9.75
N ARG A 41 11.57 10.94 -8.73
CA ARG A 41 10.71 11.01 -7.55
C ARG A 41 9.36 11.64 -7.90
N ARG A 42 8.29 11.03 -7.39
CA ARG A 42 6.91 11.48 -7.55
C ARG A 42 6.42 12.18 -6.27
N PRO A 43 5.34 12.98 -6.34
CA PRO A 43 4.82 13.71 -5.17
C PRO A 43 4.43 12.80 -4.00
N ASN A 44 3.92 11.60 -4.28
CA ASN A 44 3.58 10.57 -3.30
C ASN A 44 4.81 9.80 -2.76
N GLY A 45 6.03 10.23 -3.09
CA GLY A 45 7.27 9.70 -2.54
C GLY A 45 7.86 8.49 -3.26
N VAL A 46 7.13 7.83 -4.18
CA VAL A 46 7.69 6.73 -4.98
C VAL A 46 8.63 7.24 -6.06
N PHE A 47 9.52 6.38 -6.51
CA PHE A 47 10.44 6.63 -7.62
C PHE A 47 9.99 5.85 -8.85
N THR A 48 10.01 6.47 -10.03
CA THR A 48 9.53 5.83 -11.25
C THR A 48 10.55 5.92 -12.38
N ALA A 49 10.67 4.85 -13.15
CA ALA A 49 11.41 4.81 -14.40
C ALA A 49 10.55 4.22 -15.52
N PRO A 50 10.44 4.87 -16.69
CA PRO A 50 9.64 4.38 -17.79
C PRO A 50 10.25 3.10 -18.39
N LEU A 51 9.40 2.11 -18.67
CA LEU A 51 9.78 0.90 -19.40
C LEU A 51 9.48 1.07 -20.89
N ALA A 52 10.10 2.08 -21.53
CA ALA A 52 9.80 2.45 -22.91
C ALA A 52 10.17 1.35 -23.92
N ASP A 53 11.35 0.74 -23.75
CA ASP A 53 11.81 -0.40 -24.54
C ASP A 53 12.74 -1.31 -23.72
N ALA A 54 13.05 -2.49 -24.26
CA ALA A 54 13.86 -3.50 -23.56
C ALA A 54 15.31 -3.06 -23.33
N GLN A 55 15.88 -2.19 -24.18
CA GLN A 55 17.26 -1.73 -24.05
C GLN A 55 17.35 -0.64 -22.96
N ALA A 56 16.44 0.33 -22.96
CA ALA A 56 16.31 1.33 -21.93
C ALA A 56 16.06 0.69 -20.55
N ALA A 57 15.15 -0.29 -20.49
CA ALA A 57 14.87 -1.03 -19.25
C ALA A 57 16.11 -1.77 -18.72
N ARG A 58 16.90 -2.42 -19.59
CA ARG A 58 18.16 -3.07 -19.21
C ARG A 58 19.21 -2.08 -18.72
N ALA A 59 19.33 -0.93 -19.38
CA ALA A 59 20.25 0.12 -18.96
C ALA A 59 19.89 0.66 -17.57
N THR A 60 18.62 0.97 -17.33
CA THR A 60 18.13 1.39 -16.00
C THR A 60 18.35 0.32 -14.94
N ALA A 61 18.07 -0.95 -15.25
CA ALA A 61 18.32 -2.05 -14.31
C ALA A 61 19.81 -2.20 -13.98
N SER A 62 20.70 -2.08 -14.97
CA SER A 62 22.14 -2.15 -14.75
C SER A 62 22.65 -0.97 -13.91
N ALA A 63 22.18 0.25 -14.19
CA ALA A 63 22.53 1.43 -13.40
C ALA A 63 22.03 1.31 -11.97
N LEU A 64 20.80 0.81 -11.78
CA LEU A 64 20.24 0.57 -10.45
C LEU A 64 21.05 -0.45 -9.66
N VAL A 65 21.43 -1.58 -10.25
CA VAL A 65 22.24 -2.60 -9.57
C VAL A 65 23.60 -2.02 -9.17
N HIS A 66 24.22 -1.24 -10.05
CA HIS A 66 25.49 -0.57 -9.78
C HIS A 66 25.39 0.40 -8.60
N HIS A 67 24.48 1.37 -8.66
CA HIS A 67 24.34 2.38 -7.62
C HIS A 67 23.78 1.82 -6.31
N ALA A 68 22.89 0.83 -6.36
CA ALA A 68 22.43 0.16 -5.14
C ALA A 68 23.60 -0.51 -4.41
N HIS A 69 24.53 -1.14 -5.14
CA HIS A 69 25.74 -1.70 -4.54
C HIS A 69 26.65 -0.61 -3.95
N GLU A 70 26.88 0.49 -4.67
CA GLU A 70 27.70 1.61 -4.19
C GLU A 70 27.15 2.25 -2.91
N HIS A 71 25.83 2.42 -2.83
CA HIS A 71 25.15 3.02 -1.69
C HIS A 71 24.76 2.02 -0.59
N GLY A 72 25.10 0.73 -0.75
CA GLY A 72 24.77 -0.32 0.22
C GLY A 72 23.28 -0.60 0.38
N ALA A 73 22.50 -0.35 -0.66
CA ALA A 73 21.06 -0.61 -0.72
C ALA A 73 20.77 -2.02 -1.26
N THR A 74 19.81 -2.70 -0.65
CA THR A 74 19.35 -4.03 -1.11
C THR A 74 18.16 -3.86 -2.05
N ILE A 75 18.21 -4.49 -3.22
CA ILE A 75 17.10 -4.50 -4.17
C ILE A 75 16.22 -5.74 -3.91
N ILE A 76 14.93 -5.52 -3.76
CA ILE A 76 13.90 -6.54 -3.62
C ILE A 76 12.94 -6.40 -4.81
N THR A 77 12.70 -7.47 -5.55
CA THR A 77 11.72 -7.46 -6.64
C THR A 77 10.41 -8.07 -6.17
N SER A 78 9.33 -7.31 -6.30
CA SER A 78 7.97 -7.79 -6.08
C SER A 78 7.37 -8.28 -7.39
N SER A 79 6.76 -9.46 -7.36
CA SER A 79 5.92 -9.96 -8.47
C SER A 79 4.52 -9.35 -8.47
N ARG A 80 4.17 -8.59 -7.42
CA ARG A 80 2.86 -7.96 -7.28
C ARG A 80 2.83 -6.64 -8.05
N PRO A 81 1.69 -6.28 -8.68
CA PRO A 81 1.50 -4.95 -9.23
C PRO A 81 1.62 -3.88 -8.17
N TYR A 82 1.95 -2.66 -8.60
CA TYR A 82 2.07 -1.51 -7.72
C TYR A 82 0.76 -1.28 -6.93
N LEU A 83 0.86 -1.28 -5.60
CA LEU A 83 -0.30 -1.20 -4.71
C LEU A 83 -1.14 0.07 -4.93
N GLY A 84 -0.52 1.18 -5.32
CA GLY A 84 -1.25 2.41 -5.64
C GLY A 84 -2.18 2.28 -6.85
N ASP A 85 -1.80 1.48 -7.86
CA ASP A 85 -2.68 1.19 -9.00
C ASP A 85 -3.88 0.35 -8.54
N ILE A 86 -3.64 -0.64 -7.69
CA ILE A 86 -4.67 -1.52 -7.14
C ILE A 86 -5.65 -0.75 -6.27
N GLY A 87 -5.16 0.10 -5.36
CA GLY A 87 -6.00 0.97 -4.56
C GLY A 87 -6.86 1.88 -5.42
N THR A 88 -6.27 2.52 -6.44
CA THR A 88 -7.01 3.37 -7.39
C THR A 88 -8.10 2.59 -8.14
N GLU A 89 -7.79 1.38 -8.58
CA GLU A 89 -8.74 0.49 -9.26
C GLU A 89 -9.88 0.01 -8.36
N ILE A 90 -9.61 -0.25 -7.08
CA ILE A 90 -10.64 -0.59 -6.09
C ILE A 90 -11.52 0.64 -5.83
N ALA A 91 -10.92 1.79 -5.49
CA ALA A 91 -11.63 3.04 -5.21
C ALA A 91 -12.60 3.41 -6.35
N ALA A 92 -12.17 3.31 -7.60
CA ALA A 92 -12.99 3.62 -8.76
C ALA A 92 -14.23 2.71 -8.93
N ARG A 93 -14.25 1.54 -8.27
CA ARG A 93 -15.33 0.55 -8.32
C ARG A 93 -16.19 0.53 -7.05
N LEU A 94 -15.77 1.21 -5.99
CA LEU A 94 -16.55 1.32 -4.76
C LEU A 94 -17.76 2.26 -4.96
N PRO A 95 -18.88 2.02 -4.25
CA PRO A 95 -20.04 2.88 -4.33
C PRO A 95 -19.76 4.27 -3.74
N GLY A 96 -20.16 5.31 -4.46
CA GLY A 96 -19.94 6.70 -4.07
C GLY A 96 -18.61 7.28 -4.60
N THR A 97 -18.10 8.30 -3.92
CA THR A 97 -16.85 8.96 -4.30
C THR A 97 -15.73 8.50 -3.37
N TRP A 98 -14.86 7.64 -3.91
CA TRP A 98 -13.67 7.16 -3.24
C TRP A 98 -12.42 7.61 -3.99
N SER A 99 -11.38 7.97 -3.24
CA SER A 99 -10.02 8.17 -3.74
C SER A 99 -9.07 7.17 -3.08
N ALA A 100 -7.93 6.94 -3.73
CA ALA A 100 -6.85 6.13 -3.18
C ALA A 100 -5.56 6.94 -3.16
N GLU A 101 -4.88 6.92 -2.02
CA GLU A 101 -3.57 7.53 -1.85
C GLU A 101 -2.60 6.46 -1.37
N LEU A 102 -1.38 6.43 -1.92
CA LEU A 102 -0.34 5.57 -1.39
C LEU A 102 0.42 6.32 -0.30
N GLU A 103 0.49 5.73 0.87
CA GLU A 103 1.34 6.18 1.98
C GLU A 103 2.58 5.31 2.08
N ILE A 104 3.73 5.94 2.35
CA ILE A 104 5.04 5.28 2.41
C ILE A 104 5.62 5.46 3.81
N TYR A 105 5.85 4.35 4.50
CA TYR A 105 6.45 4.27 5.83
C TYR A 105 7.92 3.85 5.69
N SER A 106 8.72 4.69 5.01
CA SER A 106 10.12 4.40 4.69
C SER A 106 10.93 4.11 5.95
N HIS A 107 10.74 4.87 7.03
CA HIS A 107 11.39 4.60 8.31
C HIS A 107 10.59 3.58 9.15
N PRO A 108 11.23 2.59 9.80
CA PRO A 108 10.54 1.57 10.61
C PRO A 108 9.59 2.11 11.68
N LEU A 109 9.97 3.20 12.33
CA LEU A 109 9.14 3.80 13.38
C LEU A 109 7.86 4.46 12.84
N TRP A 110 7.80 4.84 11.55
CA TRP A 110 6.60 5.48 10.99
C TRP A 110 5.44 4.50 10.80
N GLN A 111 5.71 3.20 10.79
CA GLN A 111 4.65 2.19 10.78
C GLN A 111 3.90 2.16 12.12
N GLU A 112 4.56 2.52 13.23
CA GLU A 112 3.95 2.53 14.57
C GLU A 112 2.85 3.60 14.67
N ASP A 113 2.93 4.65 13.84
CA ASP A 113 1.90 5.69 13.74
C ASP A 113 0.56 5.13 13.22
N LEU A 114 0.56 3.96 12.56
CA LEU A 114 -0.68 3.30 12.09
C LEU A 114 -1.45 2.59 13.21
N TRP A 115 -0.78 2.16 14.27
CA TRP A 115 -1.43 1.40 15.36
C TRP A 115 -2.60 2.12 16.03
N PRO A 116 -2.49 3.41 16.42
CA PRO A 116 -3.62 4.11 17.05
C PRO A 116 -4.76 4.43 16.08
N MET A 117 -4.50 4.39 14.77
CA MET A 117 -5.48 4.73 13.74
C MET A 117 -6.32 3.52 13.28
N LEU A 118 -5.98 2.30 13.66
CA LEU A 118 -6.77 1.12 13.26
C LEU A 118 -7.98 0.92 14.14
N TRP A 119 -9.13 0.68 13.50
CA TRP A 119 -10.40 0.44 14.18
C TRP A 119 -10.43 -0.92 14.92
N GLU A 120 -9.61 -1.88 14.52
CA GLU A 120 -9.61 -3.23 15.10
C GLU A 120 -8.21 -3.82 15.33
N ALA A 121 -8.14 -4.76 16.28
CA ALA A 121 -6.95 -5.58 16.58
C ALA A 121 -6.97 -6.97 15.89
N GLY A 122 -7.49 -7.04 14.66
CA GLY A 122 -7.68 -8.29 13.92
C GLY A 122 -6.48 -8.76 13.09
N GLU A 123 -6.73 -9.38 11.93
CA GLU A 123 -5.67 -9.93 11.06
C GLU A 123 -4.73 -8.82 10.55
N ILE A 124 -5.25 -7.62 10.27
CA ILE A 124 -4.44 -6.48 9.83
C ILE A 124 -3.54 -5.95 10.95
N TYR A 125 -4.00 -5.95 12.20
CA TYR A 125 -3.20 -5.52 13.35
C TYR A 125 -2.03 -6.47 13.57
N ARG A 126 -2.29 -7.79 13.59
CA ARG A 126 -1.24 -8.80 13.68
C ARG A 126 -0.27 -8.72 12.50
N ALA A 127 -0.77 -8.45 11.30
CA ALA A 127 0.08 -8.26 10.14
C ALA A 127 1.04 -7.07 10.32
N LEU A 128 0.59 -5.97 10.90
CA LEU A 128 1.42 -4.80 11.20
C LEU A 128 2.34 -4.99 12.43
N GLU A 129 1.97 -5.86 13.37
CA GLU A 129 2.81 -6.20 14.52
C GLU A 129 3.95 -7.16 14.10
N ASP A 130 3.60 -8.22 13.37
CA ASP A 130 4.52 -9.30 13.01
C ASP A 130 5.40 -8.96 11.80
N HIS A 131 4.95 -8.05 10.93
CA HIS A 131 5.62 -7.76 9.66
C HIS A 131 5.86 -6.27 9.44
N ARG A 132 6.97 -5.97 8.77
CA ARG A 132 7.27 -4.64 8.27
C ARG A 132 6.44 -4.34 7.02
N ILE A 133 5.63 -3.30 7.06
CA ILE A 133 4.79 -2.81 5.97
C ILE A 133 5.32 -1.44 5.53
N PRO A 134 6.21 -1.37 4.52
CA PRO A 134 6.85 -0.12 4.13
C PRO A 134 5.95 0.83 3.35
N PHE A 135 4.76 0.39 2.93
CA PHE A 135 3.77 1.20 2.23
C PHE A 135 2.38 0.58 2.34
N ALA A 136 1.35 1.42 2.27
CA ALA A 136 -0.05 1.02 2.23
C ALA A 136 -0.82 1.93 1.27
N SER A 137 -1.99 1.49 0.82
CA SER A 137 -2.92 2.38 0.11
C SER A 137 -4.09 2.72 1.02
N VAL A 138 -4.28 4.01 1.27
CA VAL A 138 -5.41 4.53 2.03
C VAL A 138 -6.52 4.92 1.07
N LEU A 139 -7.67 4.28 1.21
CA LEU A 139 -8.89 4.55 0.46
C LEU A 139 -9.75 5.51 1.29
N LYS A 140 -10.02 6.70 0.77
CA LYS A 140 -10.80 7.72 1.48
C LYS A 140 -12.10 7.96 0.76
N ASN A 141 -13.21 7.99 1.49
CA ASN A 141 -14.47 8.48 0.94
C ASN A 141 -14.62 9.98 1.21
N GLY A 142 -15.46 10.64 0.41
CA GLY A 142 -15.76 12.07 0.60
C GLY A 142 -16.49 12.42 1.89
N THR A 143 -16.79 11.45 2.76
CA THR A 143 -17.54 11.62 4.02
C THR A 143 -16.72 11.30 5.27
N GLY A 144 -15.40 11.06 5.14
CA GLY A 144 -14.48 10.84 6.27
C GLY A 144 -14.24 9.38 6.68
N THR A 145 -14.75 8.39 5.94
CA THR A 145 -14.35 6.99 6.11
C THR A 145 -13.04 6.74 5.39
N GLU A 146 -12.10 6.16 6.10
CA GLU A 146 -10.80 5.78 5.56
C GLU A 146 -10.58 4.27 5.74
N LEU A 147 -10.04 3.61 4.72
CA LEU A 147 -9.74 2.19 4.74
C LEU A 147 -8.26 1.99 4.39
N LEU A 148 -7.57 1.15 5.18
CA LEU A 148 -6.17 0.80 4.96
C LEU A 148 -6.09 -0.50 4.16
N LEU A 149 -5.53 -0.43 2.96
CA LEU A 149 -5.23 -1.57 2.11
C LEU A 149 -3.73 -1.89 2.18
N ILE A 150 -3.37 -3.11 2.58
CA ILE A 150 -1.99 -3.60 2.60
C ILE A 150 -1.84 -4.89 1.80
N GLU A 151 -0.63 -5.17 1.33
CA GLU A 151 -0.31 -6.50 0.83
C GLU A 151 -0.39 -7.53 1.96
N ARG A 152 -0.99 -8.69 1.71
CA ARG A 152 -1.09 -9.74 2.73
C ARG A 152 0.29 -10.36 2.99
N PRO A 153 0.88 -10.20 4.19
CA PRO A 153 2.20 -10.76 4.48
C PRO A 153 2.20 -12.28 4.46
N GLY A 154 3.33 -12.88 4.10
CA GLY A 154 3.48 -14.34 4.01
C GLY A 154 2.71 -15.03 2.86
N HIS A 155 1.93 -14.27 2.08
CA HIS A 155 1.13 -14.79 0.98
C HIS A 155 1.66 -14.30 -0.37
N ARG A 156 1.44 -15.06 -1.44
CA ARG A 156 1.89 -14.70 -2.81
C ARG A 156 0.97 -13.71 -3.52
N SER A 157 -0.29 -13.66 -3.13
CA SER A 157 -1.32 -12.80 -3.73
C SER A 157 -2.34 -12.37 -2.67
N GLY A 158 -3.25 -11.48 -3.05
CA GLY A 158 -4.30 -10.95 -2.18
C GLY A 158 -3.82 -9.82 -1.27
N TYR A 159 -4.80 -9.15 -0.67
CA TYR A 159 -4.63 -7.96 0.14
C TYR A 159 -5.39 -8.10 1.46
N LEU A 160 -5.03 -7.29 2.45
CA LEU A 160 -5.81 -7.12 3.67
C LEU A 160 -6.36 -5.71 3.68
N LEU A 161 -7.62 -5.59 4.10
CA LEU A 161 -8.30 -4.31 4.26
C LEU A 161 -8.77 -4.15 5.70
N GLY A 162 -8.48 -3.01 6.32
CA GLY A 162 -9.00 -2.62 7.62
C GLY A 162 -9.58 -1.20 7.59
N ALA A 163 -10.41 -0.86 8.56
CA ALA A 163 -10.93 0.49 8.72
C ALA A 163 -9.94 1.33 9.53
N LEU A 164 -9.75 2.58 9.12
CA LEU A 164 -9.03 3.59 9.90
C LEU A 164 -10.04 4.48 10.64
N THR A 165 -9.63 4.98 11.81
CA THR A 165 -10.40 5.90 12.65
C THR A 165 -9.65 7.22 12.80
N ASP A 166 -10.41 8.31 12.85
CA ASP A 166 -9.91 9.65 13.17
C ASP A 166 -9.85 9.90 14.69
N ARG A 167 -10.26 8.93 15.51
CA ARG A 167 -10.30 9.01 16.97
C ARG A 167 -9.30 8.04 17.59
N GLU A 168 -8.43 8.55 18.45
CA GLU A 168 -7.63 7.71 19.35
C GLU A 168 -8.59 6.84 20.19
N GLN A 169 -8.63 5.53 19.90
CA GLN A 169 -9.41 4.58 20.70
C GLN A 169 -8.57 4.11 21.90
N GLU A 170 -9.16 4.12 23.10
CA GLU A 170 -8.49 3.67 24.33
C GLU A 170 -8.18 2.17 24.34
N ASP A 171 -8.96 1.33 23.64
CA ASP A 171 -8.69 -0.11 23.51
C ASP A 171 -9.39 -0.76 22.28
N PRO A 172 -8.69 -0.94 21.14
CA PRO A 172 -9.25 -1.56 19.93
C PRO A 172 -9.45 -3.08 20.02
N HIS A 173 -9.04 -3.74 21.12
CA HIS A 173 -9.14 -5.20 21.26
C HIS A 173 -10.49 -5.67 21.80
N ASN A 174 -11.28 -4.76 22.39
CA ASN A 174 -12.43 -5.13 23.23
C ASN A 174 -13.78 -4.55 22.79
N ASP A 175 -13.82 -3.83 21.65
CA ASP A 175 -15.06 -3.30 21.09
C ASP A 175 -15.59 -4.22 19.96
N PRO A 176 -16.70 -4.96 20.19
CA PRO A 176 -17.30 -5.86 19.20
C PRO A 176 -18.03 -5.14 18.06
N THR A 177 -18.12 -3.80 18.11
CA THR A 177 -18.72 -2.98 17.03
C THR A 177 -17.70 -2.54 15.97
N THR A 178 -16.44 -2.96 16.14
CA THR A 178 -15.34 -2.62 15.25
C THR A 178 -15.42 -3.41 13.94
N PRO A 179 -15.31 -2.76 12.75
CA PRO A 179 -15.34 -3.48 11.48
C PRO A 179 -14.14 -4.40 11.36
N HIS A 180 -14.38 -5.70 11.18
CA HIS A 180 -13.30 -6.67 11.07
C HIS A 180 -12.54 -6.55 9.76
N SER A 181 -11.21 -6.70 9.80
CA SER A 181 -10.42 -6.77 8.57
C SER A 181 -10.86 -7.93 7.70
N ILE A 182 -10.78 -7.71 6.39
CA ILE A 182 -11.14 -8.73 5.39
C ILE A 182 -9.97 -9.02 4.48
N VAL A 183 -9.84 -10.29 4.12
CA VAL A 183 -8.92 -10.74 3.07
C VAL A 183 -9.55 -10.48 1.72
N LEU A 184 -8.87 -9.70 0.89
CA LEU A 184 -9.30 -9.39 -0.47
C LEU A 184 -8.56 -10.25 -1.50
N PRO A 185 -9.26 -10.70 -2.56
CA PRO A 185 -8.62 -11.34 -3.69
C PRO A 185 -7.70 -10.37 -4.44
N ALA A 186 -6.80 -10.92 -5.27
CA ALA A 186 -5.87 -10.12 -6.05
C ALA A 186 -6.52 -9.37 -7.23
N ASP A 187 -7.68 -9.85 -7.69
CA ASP A 187 -8.46 -9.18 -8.73
C ASP A 187 -9.16 -7.95 -8.13
N PRO A 188 -8.89 -6.73 -8.63
CA PRO A 188 -9.41 -5.53 -7.98
C PRO A 188 -10.93 -5.35 -8.17
N GLY A 189 -11.55 -6.03 -9.13
CA GLY A 189 -13.00 -6.07 -9.30
C GLY A 189 -13.67 -6.92 -8.23
N LEU A 190 -13.19 -8.16 -8.04
CA LEU A 190 -13.64 -9.04 -6.96
C LEU A 190 -13.34 -8.45 -5.58
N ALA A 191 -12.22 -7.73 -5.45
CA ALA A 191 -11.88 -7.03 -4.20
C ALA A 191 -12.92 -5.95 -3.90
N ALA A 192 -13.23 -5.06 -4.85
CA ALA A 192 -14.23 -4.01 -4.66
C ALA A 192 -15.63 -4.57 -4.34
N ASP A 193 -16.00 -5.69 -4.96
CA ASP A 193 -17.26 -6.39 -4.66
C ASP A 193 -17.30 -6.90 -3.21
N ALA A 194 -16.21 -7.54 -2.76
CA ALA A 194 -16.08 -8.00 -1.38
C ALA A 194 -16.16 -6.84 -0.37
N VAL A 195 -15.49 -5.72 -0.64
CA VAL A 195 -15.57 -4.51 0.19
C VAL A 195 -17.02 -4.00 0.28
N THR A 196 -17.69 -3.89 -0.86
CA THR A 196 -19.04 -3.34 -0.95
C THR A 196 -20.07 -4.17 -0.19
N HIS A 197 -19.97 -5.50 -0.25
CA HIS A 197 -20.96 -6.40 0.31
C HIS A 197 -20.66 -6.88 1.73
N THR A 198 -19.39 -6.84 2.14
CA THR A 198 -18.95 -7.42 3.43
C THR A 198 -18.48 -6.36 4.41
N PHE A 199 -17.86 -5.28 3.92
CA PHE A 199 -17.16 -4.31 4.76
C PHE A 199 -17.94 -3.01 4.93
N LEU A 200 -18.55 -2.52 3.85
CA LEU A 200 -19.40 -1.33 3.92
C LEU A 200 -20.77 -1.71 4.48
N PRO A 201 -21.35 -0.89 5.39
CA PRO A 201 -22.74 -1.09 5.79
C PRO A 201 -23.61 -1.03 4.53
N PRO A 202 -24.65 -1.88 4.43
CA PRO A 202 -25.52 -1.89 3.27
C PRO A 202 -26.08 -0.48 3.08
N THR A 203 -25.88 0.09 1.90
CA THR A 203 -26.57 1.32 1.51
C THR A 203 -28.06 1.03 1.62
N ILE A 204 -28.72 1.55 2.65
CA ILE A 204 -30.17 1.47 2.78
C ILE A 204 -30.71 2.21 1.54
N ALA A 205 -31.19 1.45 0.55
CA ALA A 205 -31.93 2.03 -0.55
C ALA A 205 -33.10 2.82 0.06
N PRO A 206 -33.35 4.08 -0.33
CA PRO A 206 -34.51 4.80 0.18
C PRO A 206 -35.75 3.97 -0.16
N CYS A 207 -36.47 3.52 0.87
CA CYS A 207 -37.77 2.89 0.71
C CYS A 207 -38.60 3.81 -0.18
N THR A 208 -38.80 3.41 -1.43
CA THR A 208 -39.71 4.10 -2.33
C THR A 208 -41.10 3.74 -1.83
N THR A 209 -41.69 4.60 -1.00
CA THR A 209 -43.07 4.52 -0.59
C THR A 209 -43.92 4.67 -1.84
N ARG A 210 -44.33 3.54 -2.41
CA ARG A 210 -45.27 3.50 -3.52
C ARG A 210 -46.65 3.86 -2.94
N THR A 211 -47.12 5.06 -3.24
CA THR A 211 -48.51 5.48 -3.00
C THR A 211 -49.29 5.29 -4.30
#